data_AF-G2W9H6-F1
#
_entry.id   AF-G2W9H6-F1
#
_cell.length_a   1.000
_cell.length_b   1.000
_cell.length_c   1.000
_cell.angle_alpha   90.00
_cell.angle_beta   90.00
_cell.angle_gamma   90.00
#
_symmetry.space_group_name_H-M   'P 1'
#
loop_
_entity.id
_entity.type
_entity.pdbx_description
1 polymer ?
#
loop_
_entity_poly.entity_id
_entity_poly.type
_entity_poly.pdbx_seq_one_letter_code
_entity_poly.pdbx_strand_id
1 'polypeptide(L)'
;MNIVPQDTFKSQVSTDQDKSVLSSAVPSLPDTLRQQEGGAVPLSTQLNDRHPLESTLKNWETTQRQRQMEQYRQIFGIAEPMKRTMEMEIVNRTDFNPLSTNGSIHRDILLNKECSIDWEDVYPGTGLQASTMVGDDVHSKIEKQLGI
;
A
#
# COMPACT_ATOMS: atom_id res chain seq x y z
N MET A 1 -22.67 -17.01 -13.68
CA MET A 1 -22.99 -15.70 -13.08
C MET A 1 -23.96 -15.94 -11.94
N ASN A 2 -23.48 -15.95 -10.70
CA ASN A 2 -24.35 -16.12 -9.55
C ASN A 2 -24.79 -14.71 -9.10
N ILE A 3 -26.06 -14.37 -9.33
CA ILE A 3 -26.67 -13.04 -9.06
C ILE A 3 -27.18 -12.97 -7.61
N VAL A 4 -26.95 -14.01 -6.82
CA VAL A 4 -27.47 -14.08 -5.45
C VAL A 4 -26.49 -13.38 -4.50
N PRO A 5 -26.91 -12.33 -3.78
CA PRO A 5 -26.11 -11.70 -2.73
C PRO A 5 -25.80 -12.70 -1.61
N GLN A 6 -24.66 -12.54 -0.95
CA GLN A 6 -24.30 -13.34 0.22
C GLN A 6 -25.31 -13.08 1.36
N ASP A 7 -25.77 -14.13 2.05
CA ASP A 7 -26.75 -14.07 3.17
C ASP A 7 -26.14 -13.49 4.47
N THR A 8 -25.30 -12.45 4.35
CA THR A 8 -24.75 -11.73 5.51
C THR A 8 -25.68 -10.60 5.91
N PHE A 9 -26.86 -10.95 6.44
CA PHE A 9 -27.78 -9.98 7.03
C PHE A 9 -27.22 -9.49 8.37
N LYS A 10 -26.62 -8.30 8.38
CA LYS A 10 -26.25 -7.64 9.64
C LYS A 10 -27.53 -7.10 10.28
N SER A 11 -27.94 -7.69 11.40
CA SER A 11 -29.09 -7.22 12.19
C SER A 11 -28.85 -5.86 12.84
N GLN A 12 -27.59 -5.42 12.90
CA GLN A 12 -27.18 -4.12 13.41
C GLN A 12 -26.01 -3.58 12.57
N VAL A 13 -26.09 -2.31 12.20
CA VAL A 13 -25.01 -1.55 11.56
C VAL A 13 -24.45 -0.62 12.62
N SER A 14 -23.24 -0.90 13.11
CA SER A 14 -22.52 0.07 13.96
C SER A 14 -21.78 1.04 13.06
N THR A 15 -22.02 2.33 13.26
CA THR A 15 -21.28 3.44 12.65
C THR A 15 -19.97 3.76 13.38
N ASP A 16 -19.65 3.00 14.42
CA ASP A 16 -18.67 3.38 15.45
C ASP A 16 -17.32 2.71 15.25
N GLN A 17 -17.09 2.10 14.09
CA GLN A 17 -15.83 1.43 13.83
C GLN A 17 -14.72 2.48 13.69
N ASP A 18 -13.80 2.45 14.65
CA ASP A 18 -12.47 3.08 14.64
C ASP A 18 -12.36 4.55 15.10
N LYS A 19 -13.05 4.97 16.16
CA LYS A 19 -12.76 6.28 16.80
C LYS A 19 -12.59 6.20 18.32
N SER A 20 -11.39 6.58 18.77
CA SER A 20 -10.97 6.50 20.19
C SER A 20 -11.60 7.56 21.10
N VAL A 21 -12.22 8.61 20.53
CA VAL A 21 -12.83 9.70 21.31
C VAL A 21 -14.22 10.01 20.78
N LEU A 22 -15.25 9.74 21.59
CA LEU A 22 -16.66 9.90 21.22
C LEU A 22 -17.28 11.10 21.94
N SER A 23 -18.37 11.64 21.38
CA SER A 23 -19.11 12.73 22.01
C SER A 23 -19.76 12.27 23.31
N SER A 24 -19.70 13.12 24.34
CA SER A 24 -20.35 12.84 25.63
C SER A 24 -21.88 12.88 25.55
N ALA A 25 -22.45 13.52 24.53
CA ALA A 25 -23.90 13.65 24.37
C ALA A 25 -24.51 12.52 23.52
N VAL A 26 -23.76 12.06 22.50
CA VAL A 26 -24.22 11.02 21.57
C VAL A 26 -23.04 10.07 21.28
N PRO A 27 -23.04 8.84 21.82
CA PRO A 27 -21.94 7.90 21.67
C PRO A 27 -21.60 7.53 20.22
N SER A 28 -22.58 7.61 19.31
CA SER A 28 -22.38 7.31 17.89
C SER A 28 -21.76 8.45 17.09
N LEU A 29 -21.59 9.64 17.70
CA LEU A 29 -20.96 10.78 17.06
C LEU A 29 -19.51 10.90 17.49
N PRO A 30 -18.56 11.04 16.56
CA PRO A 30 -17.19 11.39 16.92
C PRO A 30 -17.09 12.78 17.54
N ASP A 31 -16.25 12.92 18.58
CA ASP A 31 -15.95 14.22 19.17
C ASP A 31 -14.80 14.90 18.42
N THR A 32 -15.13 15.71 17.42
CA THR A 32 -14.15 16.39 16.55
C THR A 32 -13.30 17.42 17.30
N LEU A 33 -13.82 18.01 18.39
CA LEU A 33 -13.11 18.97 19.23
C LEU A 33 -11.99 18.28 20.01
N ARG A 34 -12.28 17.12 20.62
CA ARG A 34 -11.28 16.35 21.37
C ARG A 34 -10.37 15.52 20.48
N GLN A 35 -10.84 15.08 19.32
CA GLN A 35 -10.01 14.40 18.31
C GLN A 35 -8.99 15.35 17.67
N GLN A 36 -9.18 16.67 17.78
CA GLN A 36 -8.35 17.67 17.09
C GLN A 36 -8.28 17.48 15.57
N GLU A 37 -9.17 16.66 15.01
CA GLU A 37 -9.32 16.45 13.57
C GLU A 37 -10.42 17.37 13.02
N GLY A 38 -10.03 18.30 12.15
CA GLY A 38 -10.92 19.08 11.29
C GLY A 38 -11.71 20.24 11.92
N GLY A 39 -11.94 20.26 13.24
CA GLY A 39 -12.84 21.23 13.87
C GLY A 39 -12.17 22.39 14.63
N ALA A 40 -11.14 22.12 15.42
CA ALA A 40 -10.57 23.08 16.39
C ALA A 40 -9.11 23.47 16.10
N VAL A 41 -8.42 22.72 15.25
CA VAL A 41 -7.08 23.07 14.77
C VAL A 41 -7.27 23.75 13.42
N PRO A 42 -6.82 25.00 13.23
CA PRO A 42 -6.96 25.64 11.94
C PRO A 42 -6.18 24.81 10.91
N LEU A 43 -6.76 24.60 9.73
CA LEU A 43 -6.14 23.82 8.66
C LEU A 43 -4.72 24.34 8.32
N SER A 44 -4.49 25.64 8.56
CA SER A 44 -3.17 26.26 8.50
C SER A 44 -2.17 25.62 9.47
N THR A 45 -2.50 25.28 10.72
CA THR A 45 -1.59 24.60 11.66
C THR A 45 -1.28 23.16 11.24
N GLN A 46 -2.20 22.47 10.54
CA GLN A 46 -1.94 21.14 9.99
C GLN A 46 -1.05 21.19 8.73
N LEU A 47 -1.08 22.30 7.99
CA LEU A 47 -0.35 22.51 6.74
C LEU A 47 0.92 23.35 6.87
N ASN A 48 1.09 24.12 7.95
CA ASN A 48 2.09 25.21 8.05
C ASN A 48 3.52 24.72 7.93
N ASP A 49 3.79 23.49 8.41
CA ASP A 49 5.14 22.99 8.61
C ASP A 49 5.53 21.91 7.58
N ARG A 50 4.70 21.67 6.55
CA ARG A 50 4.95 20.64 5.54
C ARG A 50 5.17 21.29 4.18
N HIS A 51 6.24 20.89 3.50
CA HIS A 51 6.48 21.36 2.15
C HIS A 51 5.37 20.83 1.23
N PRO A 52 4.75 21.66 0.36
CA PRO A 52 3.63 21.24 -0.47
C PRO A 52 3.99 20.09 -1.43
N LEU A 53 5.26 19.97 -1.84
CA LEU A 53 5.72 18.84 -2.65
C LEU A 53 6.09 17.59 -1.85
N GLU A 54 6.18 17.66 -0.53
CA GLU A 54 6.52 16.49 0.28
C GLU A 54 5.43 15.42 0.15
N SER A 55 4.17 15.83 0.20
CA SER A 55 3.03 14.92 0.03
C SER A 55 2.96 14.35 -1.38
N THR A 56 3.28 15.15 -2.41
CA THR A 56 3.24 14.71 -3.80
C THR A 56 4.40 13.77 -4.14
N LEU A 57 5.61 14.06 -3.65
CA LEU A 57 6.77 13.19 -3.80
C LEU A 57 6.54 11.86 -3.08
N LYS A 58 6.04 11.89 -1.84
CA LYS A 58 5.75 10.67 -1.08
C LYS A 58 4.71 9.78 -1.75
N ASN A 59 3.71 10.37 -2.41
CA ASN A 59 2.62 9.65 -3.04
C ASN A 59 2.78 9.50 -4.57
N TRP A 60 3.93 9.87 -5.14
CA TRP A 60 4.12 9.93 -6.59
C TRP A 60 3.82 8.59 -7.27
N GLU A 61 4.47 7.52 -6.80
CA GLU A 61 4.31 6.17 -7.35
C GLU A 61 2.86 5.67 -7.23
N THR A 62 2.25 5.89 -6.06
CA THR A 62 0.84 5.48 -5.84
C THR A 62 -0.11 6.21 -6.78
N THR A 63 0.13 7.50 -7.03
CA THR A 63 -0.68 8.34 -7.91
C THR A 63 -0.48 7.95 -9.37
N GLN A 64 0.76 7.67 -9.77
CA GLN A 64 1.08 7.17 -11.11
C GLN A 64 0.39 5.84 -11.37
N ARG A 65 0.50 4.88 -10.44
CA ARG A 65 -0.18 3.59 -10.55
C ARG A 65 -1.70 3.75 -10.61
N GLN A 66 -2.28 4.61 -9.77
CA GLN A 66 -3.72 4.84 -9.79
C GLN A 66 -4.20 5.41 -11.14
N ARG A 67 -3.44 6.36 -11.71
CA ARG A 67 -3.72 6.90 -13.05
C ARG A 67 -3.66 5.82 -14.13
N GLN A 68 -2.68 4.92 -14.06
CA GLN A 68 -2.55 3.82 -15.03
C GLN A 68 -3.72 2.83 -14.94
N MET A 69 -4.14 2.44 -13.72
CA MET A 69 -5.29 1.56 -13.54
C MET A 69 -6.60 2.20 -14.02
N GLU A 70 -6.73 3.52 -13.84
CA GLU A 70 -7.86 4.28 -14.36
C GLU A 70 -7.86 4.31 -15.90
N GLN A 71 -6.71 4.51 -16.51
CA GLN A 71 -6.56 4.44 -17.96
C GLN A 71 -6.93 3.05 -18.50
N TYR A 72 -6.47 1.98 -17.84
CA TYR A 72 -6.86 0.64 -18.24
C TYR A 72 -8.35 0.37 -18.06
N ARG A 73 -8.94 0.87 -16.97
CA ARG A 73 -10.39 0.81 -16.77
C ARG A 73 -11.15 1.47 -17.91
N GLN A 74 -10.65 2.59 -18.44
CA GLN A 74 -11.28 3.32 -19.54
C GLN A 74 -11.12 2.61 -20.89
N ILE A 75 -9.96 2.00 -21.16
CA ILE A 75 -9.67 1.35 -22.45
C ILE A 75 -10.22 -0.08 -22.51
N PHE A 76 -10.02 -0.85 -21.45
CA PHE A 76 -10.26 -2.30 -21.40
C PHE A 76 -11.41 -2.70 -20.47
N GLY A 77 -12.02 -1.75 -19.76
CA GLY A 77 -13.06 -2.00 -18.78
C GLY A 77 -12.51 -2.48 -17.44
N ILE A 78 -13.41 -2.91 -16.55
CA ILE A 78 -13.09 -3.25 -15.14
C ILE A 78 -12.27 -4.55 -15.02
N ALA A 79 -12.34 -5.44 -16.01
CA ALA A 79 -11.68 -6.73 -15.95
C ALA A 79 -10.15 -6.62 -15.88
N GLU A 80 -9.55 -5.68 -16.61
CA GLU A 80 -8.10 -5.49 -16.68
C GLU A 80 -7.50 -5.06 -15.34
N PRO A 81 -7.95 -3.98 -14.67
CA PRO A 81 -7.37 -3.55 -13.42
C PRO A 81 -7.56 -4.61 -12.33
N MET A 82 -8.70 -5.30 -12.33
CA MET A 82 -8.99 -6.39 -11.39
C MET A 82 -8.02 -7.58 -11.57
N LYS A 83 -7.80 -8.00 -12.83
CA LYS A 83 -6.82 -9.05 -13.16
C LYS A 83 -5.42 -8.65 -12.69
N ARG A 84 -5.00 -7.43 -13.01
CA ARG A 84 -3.65 -6.93 -12.68
C ARG A 84 -3.42 -6.83 -11.17
N THR A 85 -4.43 -6.42 -10.39
CA THR A 85 -4.34 -6.46 -8.92
C THR A 85 -4.23 -7.87 -8.38
N MET A 86 -4.98 -8.83 -8.94
CA MET A 86 -4.90 -10.23 -8.52
C MET A 86 -3.55 -10.84 -8.87
N GLU A 87 -3.02 -10.58 -10.07
CA GLU A 87 -1.70 -11.05 -10.48
C GLU A 87 -0.59 -10.49 -9.58
N MET A 88 -0.66 -9.20 -9.25
CA MET A 88 0.27 -8.58 -8.30
C MET A 88 0.20 -9.24 -6.91
N GLU A 89 -1.00 -9.58 -6.45
CA GLU A 89 -1.20 -10.21 -5.15
C GLU A 89 -0.70 -11.66 -5.12
N ILE A 90 -0.83 -12.40 -6.23
CA ILE A 90 -0.26 -13.74 -6.39
C ILE A 90 1.25 -13.66 -6.34
N VAL A 91 1.84 -12.77 -7.15
CA VAL A 91 3.28 -12.55 -7.25
C VAL A 91 3.86 -12.18 -5.87
N ASN A 92 3.24 -11.27 -5.13
CA ASN A 92 3.68 -10.92 -3.77
C ASN A 92 3.63 -12.10 -2.77
N ARG A 93 2.76 -13.09 -2.98
CA ARG A 93 2.68 -14.29 -2.13
C ARG A 93 3.66 -15.38 -2.55
N THR A 94 4.01 -15.45 -3.84
CA THR A 94 4.83 -16.52 -4.41
C THR A 94 6.29 -16.15 -4.61
N ASP A 95 6.62 -14.86 -4.61
CA ASP A 95 7.96 -14.33 -4.89
C ASP A 95 8.92 -14.55 -3.72
N PHE A 96 9.27 -15.80 -3.47
CA PHE A 96 10.39 -16.16 -2.62
C PHE A 96 11.49 -16.77 -3.49
N ASN A 97 12.58 -16.02 -3.68
CA ASN A 97 13.78 -16.52 -4.32
C ASN A 97 15.00 -16.24 -3.44
N PRO A 98 15.50 -17.23 -2.67
CA PRO A 98 16.60 -17.02 -1.74
C PRO A 98 17.96 -16.79 -2.44
N LEU A 99 18.06 -17.14 -3.72
CA LEU A 99 19.28 -17.03 -4.52
C LEU A 99 19.35 -15.74 -5.34
N SER A 100 18.22 -15.09 -5.59
CA SER A 100 18.21 -13.79 -6.27
C SER A 100 18.39 -12.68 -5.25
N THR A 101 19.53 -12.01 -5.32
CA THR A 101 19.76 -10.74 -4.62
C THR A 101 18.98 -9.60 -5.27
N ASN A 102 18.58 -9.77 -6.53
CA ASN A 102 17.86 -8.76 -7.31
C ASN A 102 16.34 -8.96 -7.18
N GLY A 103 15.59 -7.87 -7.38
CA GLY A 103 14.12 -7.84 -7.28
C GLY A 103 13.40 -8.88 -8.15
N SER A 104 12.10 -9.06 -7.90
CA SER A 104 11.27 -9.98 -8.68
C SER A 104 10.97 -9.41 -10.06
N ILE A 105 11.49 -10.07 -11.10
CA ILE A 105 11.21 -9.72 -12.50
C ILE A 105 9.70 -9.77 -12.80
N HIS A 106 8.96 -10.66 -12.14
CA HIS A 106 7.52 -10.80 -12.31
C HIS A 106 6.79 -9.57 -11.80
N ARG A 107 7.22 -9.05 -10.65
CA ARG A 107 6.70 -7.80 -10.08
C ARG A 107 6.99 -6.62 -11.00
N ASP A 108 8.18 -6.53 -11.56
CA ASP A 108 8.57 -5.42 -12.42
C ASP A 108 7.78 -5.39 -13.72
N ILE A 109 7.53 -6.55 -14.35
CA ILE A 109 6.65 -6.67 -15.51
C ILE A 109 5.23 -6.20 -15.17
N LEU A 110 4.69 -6.59 -14.01
CA LEU A 110 3.35 -6.18 -13.59
C LEU A 110 3.27 -4.70 -13.21
N LEU A 111 4.39 -4.06 -12.87
CA LEU A 111 4.48 -2.61 -12.64
C LEU A 111 4.82 -1.82 -13.90
N ASN A 112 5.08 -2.47 -15.04
CA ASN A 112 5.67 -1.86 -16.25
C ASN A 112 6.99 -1.12 -15.94
N LYS A 113 7.82 -1.70 -15.08
CA LYS A 113 9.09 -1.13 -14.60
C LYS A 113 10.31 -1.83 -15.25
N GLU A 114 10.11 -2.81 -16.11
CA GLU A 114 11.17 -3.63 -16.71
C GLU A 114 12.14 -2.86 -17.61
N CYS A 115 11.71 -1.70 -18.16
CA CYS A 115 12.53 -0.84 -18.99
C CYS A 115 13.11 0.38 -18.24
N SER A 116 12.80 0.54 -16.96
CA SER A 116 13.32 1.63 -16.14
C SER A 116 14.49 1.17 -15.29
N ILE A 117 15.40 2.09 -15.00
CA ILE A 117 16.61 1.85 -14.21
C ILE A 117 16.52 2.77 -13.00
N ASP A 118 16.57 2.19 -11.81
CA ASP A 118 16.64 2.93 -10.56
C ASP A 118 18.08 2.98 -10.02
N TRP A 119 18.29 3.80 -9.00
CA TRP A 119 19.61 3.93 -8.37
C TRP A 119 20.10 2.62 -7.73
N GLU A 120 19.18 1.74 -7.31
CA GLU A 120 19.46 0.42 -6.74
C GLU A 120 20.11 -0.52 -7.76
N ASP A 121 19.75 -0.38 -9.04
CA ASP A 121 20.30 -1.18 -10.14
C ASP A 121 21.72 -0.74 -10.52
N VAL A 122 22.01 0.56 -10.41
CA VAL A 122 23.31 1.15 -10.77
C VAL A 122 24.34 0.96 -9.64
N TYR A 123 23.90 1.07 -8.39
CA TYR A 123 24.76 0.96 -7.21
C TYR A 123 24.32 -0.20 -6.30
N PRO A 124 24.55 -1.45 -6.73
CA PRO A 124 24.21 -2.61 -5.93
C PRO A 124 24.95 -2.55 -4.60
N GLY A 125 24.24 -2.71 -3.49
CA GLY A 125 24.85 -2.75 -2.16
C GLY A 125 25.16 -1.38 -1.53
N THR A 126 24.50 -0.29 -1.91
CA THR A 126 24.58 0.99 -1.18
C THR A 126 23.33 1.35 -0.36
N GLY A 127 22.28 0.53 -0.44
CA GLY A 127 21.09 0.66 0.39
C GLY A 127 21.30 0.20 1.85
N LEU A 128 20.35 0.54 2.74
CA LEU A 128 20.32 0.15 4.16
C LEU A 128 20.55 -1.36 4.40
N GLN A 129 20.25 -2.22 3.41
CA GLN A 129 20.47 -3.67 3.48
C GLN A 129 21.95 -4.08 3.36
N ALA A 130 22.80 -3.27 2.72
CA ALA A 130 24.19 -3.62 2.47
C ALA A 130 25.10 -3.54 3.69
N SER A 131 24.66 -2.89 4.78
CA SER A 131 25.37 -2.94 6.06
C SER A 131 25.26 -4.30 6.76
N THR A 132 24.46 -5.24 6.23
CA THR A 132 24.27 -6.57 6.80
C THR A 132 25.01 -7.63 5.99
N MET A 133 26.31 -7.43 5.75
CA MET A 133 27.21 -8.38 5.07
C MET A 133 27.37 -9.73 5.82
N VAL A 134 26.67 -9.93 6.94
CA VAL A 134 26.63 -11.14 7.77
C VAL A 134 25.28 -11.88 7.64
N GLY A 135 24.27 -11.30 6.97
CA GLY A 135 22.87 -11.78 6.99
C GLY A 135 22.33 -12.37 5.69
N ASP A 136 23.16 -12.51 4.65
CA ASP A 136 22.73 -12.94 3.31
C ASP A 136 22.94 -14.45 3.06
N ASP A 137 23.02 -15.24 4.12
CA ASP A 137 22.97 -16.69 4.01
C ASP A 137 21.56 -17.12 3.53
N VAL A 138 21.53 -18.01 2.54
CA VAL A 138 20.31 -18.65 2.03
C VAL A 138 19.52 -19.26 3.19
N HIS A 139 20.21 -19.83 4.18
CA HIS A 139 19.61 -20.39 5.37
C HIS A 139 18.83 -19.33 6.20
N SER A 140 19.44 -18.17 6.48
CA SER A 140 18.79 -17.07 7.22
C SER A 140 17.59 -16.47 6.47
N LYS A 141 17.65 -16.39 5.14
CA LYS A 141 16.52 -15.93 4.30
C LYS A 141 15.35 -16.91 4.35
N ILE A 142 15.64 -18.21 4.35
CA ILE A 142 14.65 -19.28 4.44
C ILE A 142 14.01 -19.30 5.84
N GLU A 143 14.81 -19.21 6.91
CA GLU A 143 14.31 -19.13 8.30
C GLU A 143 13.36 -17.93 8.47
N LYS A 144 13.77 -16.74 8.04
CA LYS A 144 12.94 -15.53 8.09
C LYS A 144 11.62 -15.68 7.35
N GLN A 145 11.61 -16.34 6.19
CA GLN A 145 10.40 -16.57 5.41
C GLN A 145 9.47 -17.60 6.08
N LEU A 146 10.04 -18.61 6.73
CA LEU A 146 9.30 -19.65 7.45
C LEU A 146 8.89 -19.23 8.86
N GLY A 147 9.43 -18.12 9.38
CA GLY A 147 9.16 -17.62 10.73
C GLY A 147 9.77 -18.49 11.84
N ILE A 148 10.86 -19.19 11.53
CA ILE A 148 11.65 -20.02 12.45
C ILE A 148 12.91 -19.23 12.82
#